data_AF-A0A1I0ZXT1-F1
#
_entry.id   AF-A0A1I0ZXT1-F1
#
_cell.length_a   1.000
_cell.length_b   1.000
_cell.length_c   1.000
_cell.angle_alpha   90.00
_cell.angle_beta   90.00
_cell.angle_gamma   90.00
#
_symmetry.space_group_name_H-M   'P 1'
#
loop_
_entity.id
_entity.type
_entity.pdbx_description
1 polymer ?
#
loop_
_entity_poly.entity_id
_entity_poly.type
_entity_poly.pdbx_seq_one_letter_code
_entity_poly.pdbx_strand_id
1 'polypeptide(L)'
;MAPLPGVFSISCQHPYFTGGVCLALRLAPTAACRALMRQYGLRFLPAAGGGSMYYTDAARLAAFAAPLPLDFIVSSSDPDLINYSAIDQSSVHARTLFYADNLQHAAAQLRPDFAGSALATRPSGFSISLPQPLAAASLVLLDALGQVAWEGTSPTLPQAHLDIVLSGVPSGRYALLANAVPLLDFYLQAQPGPRPFGVLAIYPGGPRQAPWMPGACPAIGADGRALNPQYTFALAPRAPRWRYHIHSQHLNLGNWQLQACAPAGGTPPSGAPVFTCTNPQAQQPPWTFESRQGLALAQAPATWHFMLTRPPSAGRGTRSGGPKIRLPYASGAALVQVDDDPLGGLSDIFVYL
;
A
#
# COMPACT_ATOMS: atom_id res chain seq x y z
N MET A 1 -7.66 35.44 -7.82
CA MET A 1 -7.58 34.28 -8.72
C MET A 1 -8.78 33.39 -8.44
N ALA A 2 -9.60 33.08 -9.44
CA ALA A 2 -10.69 32.13 -9.26
C ALA A 2 -10.13 30.70 -9.06
N PRO A 3 -10.78 29.85 -8.24
CA PRO A 3 -10.35 28.46 -8.09
C PRO A 3 -10.47 27.71 -9.42
N LEU A 4 -9.47 26.92 -9.77
CA LEU A 4 -9.54 26.07 -10.97
C LEU A 4 -10.60 24.97 -10.74
N PRO A 5 -11.39 24.63 -11.77
CA PRO A 5 -12.34 23.53 -11.67
C PRO A 5 -11.59 22.19 -11.62
N GLY A 6 -12.03 21.32 -10.71
CA GLY A 6 -11.43 19.99 -10.51
C GLY A 6 -11.77 19.01 -11.63
N VAL A 7 -10.97 17.95 -11.72
CA VAL A 7 -11.28 16.73 -12.49
C VAL A 7 -11.40 15.52 -11.55
N PHE A 8 -10.43 15.34 -10.63
CA PHE A 8 -10.46 14.33 -9.57
C PHE A 8 -9.43 14.67 -8.47
N SER A 9 -9.51 13.98 -7.35
CA SER A 9 -8.45 13.98 -6.32
C SER A 9 -7.97 12.56 -6.02
N ILE A 10 -6.72 12.44 -5.55
CA ILE A 10 -6.15 11.19 -5.04
C ILE A 10 -5.74 11.45 -3.59
N SER A 11 -6.16 10.59 -2.67
CA SER A 11 -5.75 10.57 -1.27
C SER A 11 -5.03 9.27 -0.96
N CYS A 12 -3.78 9.37 -0.52
CA CYS A 12 -3.02 8.26 0.02
C CYS A 12 -3.30 8.15 1.52
N GLN A 13 -3.82 7.02 1.96
CA GLN A 13 -4.22 6.77 3.34
C GLN A 13 -3.37 5.68 3.98
N HIS A 14 -3.08 5.83 5.26
CA HIS A 14 -2.43 4.80 6.06
C HIS A 14 -2.81 5.01 7.55
N PRO A 15 -3.46 4.03 8.23
CA PRO A 15 -3.93 4.16 9.61
C PRO A 15 -2.85 4.50 10.65
N TYR A 16 -1.59 4.17 10.39
CA TYR A 16 -0.44 4.60 11.18
C TYR A 16 -0.40 6.11 11.48
N PHE A 17 -0.78 6.97 10.52
CA PHE A 17 -0.70 8.42 10.69
C PHE A 17 -1.94 8.98 11.39
N THR A 18 -1.74 10.00 12.22
CA THR A 18 -2.86 10.73 12.83
C THR A 18 -3.72 11.38 11.73
N GLY A 19 -5.03 11.12 11.74
CA GLY A 19 -5.95 11.56 10.68
C GLY A 19 -5.98 10.68 9.43
N GLY A 20 -5.21 9.58 9.41
CA GLY A 20 -5.27 8.55 8.37
C GLY A 20 -4.61 8.92 7.04
N VAL A 21 -4.15 10.16 6.85
CA VAL A 21 -3.45 10.57 5.62
C VAL A 21 -1.99 10.11 5.67
N CYS A 22 -1.55 9.40 4.64
CA CYS A 22 -0.18 8.90 4.53
C CYS A 22 0.76 10.02 4.04
N LEU A 23 1.26 10.83 4.97
CA LEU A 23 2.12 11.98 4.66
C LEU A 23 3.49 11.59 4.10
N ALA A 24 3.92 10.34 4.32
CA ALA A 24 5.14 9.78 3.76
C ALA A 24 5.07 9.62 2.23
N LEU A 25 3.88 9.44 1.66
CA LEU A 25 3.72 9.19 0.24
C LEU A 25 3.58 10.49 -0.56
N ARG A 26 4.25 10.51 -1.71
CA ARG A 26 4.18 11.59 -2.70
C ARG A 26 3.85 11.02 -4.07
N LEU A 27 3.07 11.79 -4.82
CA LEU A 27 2.68 11.47 -6.19
C LEU A 27 3.35 12.43 -7.16
N ALA A 28 3.93 11.90 -8.24
CA ALA A 28 4.45 12.69 -9.33
C ALA A 28 3.99 12.11 -10.68
N PRO A 29 3.43 12.92 -11.60
CA PRO A 29 3.03 12.42 -12.91
C PRO A 29 4.25 11.93 -13.68
N THR A 30 4.12 10.82 -14.42
CA THR A 30 5.17 10.33 -15.32
C THR A 30 5.42 11.32 -16.47
N ALA A 31 6.51 11.13 -17.23
CA ALA A 31 6.78 11.96 -18.40
C ALA A 31 5.65 11.87 -19.45
N ALA A 32 5.13 10.66 -19.69
CA ALA A 32 3.99 10.43 -20.59
C ALA A 32 2.71 11.09 -20.04
N CYS A 33 2.42 10.94 -18.75
CA CYS A 33 1.30 11.63 -18.10
C CYS A 33 1.42 13.16 -18.26
N ARG A 34 2.60 13.75 -18.05
CA ARG A 34 2.82 15.19 -18.25
C ARG A 34 2.57 15.63 -19.70
N ALA A 35 2.91 14.81 -20.68
CA ALA A 35 2.63 15.09 -22.09
C ALA A 35 1.11 15.12 -22.36
N LEU A 36 0.38 14.09 -21.89
CA LEU A 36 -1.08 14.04 -21.97
C LEU A 36 -1.74 15.23 -21.25
N MET A 37 -1.26 15.55 -20.05
CA MET A 37 -1.78 16.69 -19.29
C MET A 37 -1.62 18.00 -20.05
N ARG A 38 -0.45 18.25 -20.67
CA ARG A 38 -0.24 19.45 -21.50
C ARG A 38 -1.15 19.48 -22.73
N GLN A 39 -1.33 18.33 -23.38
CA GLN A 39 -2.20 18.21 -24.56
C GLN A 39 -3.64 18.61 -24.22
N TYR A 40 -4.18 18.11 -23.11
CA TYR A 40 -5.58 18.33 -22.71
C TYR A 40 -5.80 19.49 -21.73
N GLY A 41 -4.77 20.31 -21.46
CA GLY A 41 -4.89 21.45 -20.55
C GLY A 41 -5.16 21.05 -19.09
N LEU A 42 -4.67 19.88 -18.67
CA LEU A 42 -4.77 19.37 -17.31
C LEU A 42 -3.58 19.82 -16.46
N ARG A 43 -3.80 19.99 -15.16
CA ARG A 43 -2.78 20.37 -14.18
C ARG A 43 -2.95 19.55 -12.90
N PHE A 44 -1.88 18.90 -12.48
CA PHE A 44 -1.83 18.18 -11.21
C PHE A 44 -1.14 19.06 -10.16
N LEU A 45 -1.84 19.29 -9.06
CA LEU A 45 -1.28 19.96 -7.88
C LEU A 45 -0.99 18.88 -6.82
N PRO A 46 0.30 18.54 -6.60
CA PRO A 46 0.66 17.56 -5.58
C PRO A 46 0.39 18.10 -4.17
N ALA A 47 0.02 17.21 -3.27
CA ALA A 47 -0.14 17.48 -1.84
C ALA A 47 0.55 16.38 -1.03
N ALA A 48 0.79 16.63 0.27
CA ALA A 48 1.26 15.56 1.15
C ALA A 48 0.17 14.48 1.26
N GLY A 49 0.52 13.22 0.98
CA GLY A 49 -0.44 12.13 0.93
C GLY A 49 -1.43 12.21 -0.23
N GLY A 50 -1.04 12.75 -1.39
CA GLY A 50 -1.85 12.66 -2.61
C GLY A 50 -1.72 13.84 -3.57
N GLY A 51 -2.84 14.29 -4.12
CA GLY A 51 -2.90 15.48 -4.97
C GLY A 51 -4.25 15.62 -5.67
N SER A 52 -4.40 16.69 -6.46
CA SER A 52 -5.64 16.96 -7.19
C SER A 52 -5.37 17.36 -8.62
N MET A 53 -6.21 16.86 -9.53
CA MET A 53 -6.19 17.18 -10.94
C MET A 53 -7.21 18.26 -11.24
N TYR A 54 -6.80 19.26 -12.02
CA TYR A 54 -7.60 20.38 -12.48
C TYR A 54 -7.48 20.51 -13.99
N TYR A 55 -8.40 21.26 -14.60
CA TYR A 55 -8.28 21.65 -16.00
C TYR A 55 -8.29 23.17 -16.16
N THR A 56 -7.61 23.67 -17.18
CA THR A 56 -7.55 25.10 -17.51
C THR A 56 -8.41 25.49 -18.71
N ASP A 57 -8.89 24.51 -19.47
CA ASP A 57 -9.63 24.70 -20.71
C ASP A 57 -10.72 23.63 -20.83
N ALA A 58 -11.99 24.03 -20.72
CA ALA A 58 -13.13 23.13 -20.77
C ALA A 58 -13.29 22.47 -22.14
N ALA A 59 -12.92 23.16 -23.23
CA ALA A 59 -13.04 22.60 -24.58
C ALA A 59 -12.00 21.50 -24.81
N ARG A 60 -10.78 21.67 -24.28
CA ARG A 60 -9.76 20.60 -24.31
C ARG A 60 -10.14 19.41 -23.45
N LEU A 61 -10.72 19.64 -22.26
CA LEU A 61 -11.24 18.55 -21.43
C LEU A 61 -12.37 17.80 -22.15
N ALA A 62 -13.29 18.53 -22.79
CA ALA A 62 -14.39 17.92 -23.53
C ALA A 62 -13.91 17.05 -24.70
N ALA A 63 -12.74 17.39 -25.27
CA ALA A 63 -12.07 16.62 -26.32
C ALA A 63 -11.18 15.48 -25.79
N PHE A 64 -11.17 15.19 -24.48
CA PHE A 64 -10.32 14.15 -23.90
C PHE A 64 -10.66 12.77 -24.47
N ALA A 65 -9.78 12.22 -25.29
CA ALA A 65 -9.97 10.92 -25.95
C ALA A 65 -8.69 10.06 -25.93
N ALA A 66 -7.81 10.28 -24.96
CA ALA A 66 -6.60 9.47 -24.82
C ALA A 66 -6.97 8.03 -24.40
N PRO A 67 -6.35 7.00 -25.00
CA PRO A 67 -6.54 5.62 -24.56
C PRO A 67 -5.71 5.29 -23.31
N LEU A 68 -4.69 6.10 -23.02
CA LEU A 68 -3.73 5.85 -21.94
C LEU A 68 -4.22 6.38 -20.58
N PRO A 69 -3.80 5.76 -19.47
CA PRO A 69 -4.03 6.29 -18.13
C PRO A 69 -3.19 7.55 -17.87
N LEU A 70 -3.59 8.29 -16.85
CA LEU A 70 -2.76 9.29 -16.17
C LEU A 70 -1.98 8.58 -15.07
N ASP A 71 -0.73 8.25 -15.36
CA ASP A 71 0.14 7.53 -14.43
C ASP A 71 0.89 8.45 -13.47
N PHE A 72 0.85 8.09 -12.19
CA PHE A 72 1.57 8.75 -11.12
C PHE A 72 2.56 7.80 -10.47
N ILE A 73 3.84 8.20 -10.45
CA ILE A 73 4.87 7.55 -9.64
C ILE A 73 4.56 7.84 -8.18
N VAL A 74 4.51 6.77 -7.38
CA VAL A 74 4.46 6.82 -5.92
C VAL A 74 5.89 6.72 -5.40
N SER A 75 6.28 7.67 -4.56
CA SER A 75 7.52 7.62 -3.78
C SER A 75 7.23 7.79 -2.30
N SER A 76 8.05 7.16 -1.46
CA SER A 76 8.05 7.39 -0.01
C SER A 76 9.19 8.34 0.34
N SER A 77 8.92 9.35 1.16
CA SER A 77 9.96 10.12 1.85
C SER A 77 10.35 9.51 3.21
N ASP A 78 9.60 8.50 3.68
CA ASP A 78 9.88 7.78 4.91
C ASP A 78 10.53 6.42 4.57
N PRO A 79 11.82 6.21 4.91
CA PRO A 79 12.49 4.93 4.68
C PRO A 79 11.88 3.79 5.50
N ASP A 80 11.21 4.10 6.62
CA ASP A 80 10.62 3.12 7.53
C ASP A 80 9.18 2.75 7.16
N LEU A 81 8.63 3.29 6.06
CA LEU A 81 7.27 3.00 5.60
C LEU A 81 6.98 1.50 5.54
N ILE A 82 7.95 0.72 5.08
CA ILE A 82 7.84 -0.74 4.97
C ILE A 82 7.77 -1.46 6.33
N ASN A 83 8.32 -0.85 7.39
CA ASN A 83 8.36 -1.44 8.72
C ASN A 83 6.98 -1.47 9.37
N TYR A 84 6.15 -0.46 9.07
CA TYR A 84 4.81 -0.30 9.66
C TYR A 84 3.64 -0.49 8.69
N SER A 85 3.91 -0.76 7.41
CA SER A 85 2.90 -1.12 6.42
C SER A 85 2.84 -2.64 6.22
N ALA A 86 1.66 -3.19 5.98
CA ALA A 86 1.46 -4.59 5.61
C ALA A 86 1.80 -4.81 4.12
N ILE A 87 3.07 -4.61 3.80
CA ILE A 87 3.63 -4.76 2.46
C ILE A 87 4.39 -6.08 2.39
N ASP A 88 4.13 -6.88 1.36
CA ASP A 88 4.90 -8.11 1.12
C ASP A 88 6.34 -7.76 0.75
N GLN A 89 7.28 -8.06 1.65
CA GLN A 89 8.68 -7.69 1.50
C GLN A 89 9.42 -8.59 0.50
N SER A 90 8.92 -9.79 0.23
CA SER A 90 9.47 -10.67 -0.80
C SER A 90 9.41 -10.00 -2.19
N SER A 91 8.42 -9.13 -2.39
CA SER A 91 8.26 -8.34 -3.60
C SER A 91 9.31 -7.22 -3.75
N VAL A 92 9.95 -6.78 -2.67
CA VAL A 92 10.91 -5.65 -2.71
C VAL A 92 12.23 -6.07 -3.37
N HIS A 93 12.65 -7.32 -3.20
CA HIS A 93 13.89 -7.85 -3.79
C HIS A 93 13.73 -8.31 -5.24
N ALA A 94 12.57 -8.86 -5.62
CA ALA A 94 12.22 -9.10 -7.01
C ALA A 94 11.94 -7.75 -7.69
N ARG A 95 12.34 -7.53 -8.96
CA ARG A 95 12.11 -6.27 -9.71
C ARG A 95 10.61 -6.02 -9.94
N THR A 96 9.87 -5.67 -8.90
CA THR A 96 8.44 -5.44 -8.91
C THR A 96 8.10 -4.02 -8.49
N LEU A 97 6.88 -3.58 -8.73
CA LEU A 97 6.35 -2.34 -8.16
C LEU A 97 4.93 -2.59 -7.66
N PHE A 98 4.47 -1.75 -6.74
CA PHE A 98 3.05 -1.71 -6.39
C PHE A 98 2.27 -1.02 -7.50
N TYR A 99 1.31 -1.71 -8.09
CA TYR A 99 0.42 -1.13 -9.08
C TYR A 99 -1.00 -1.05 -8.54
N ALA A 100 -1.64 0.09 -8.73
CA ALA A 100 -3.05 0.29 -8.43
C ALA A 100 -3.73 1.10 -9.54
N ASP A 101 -4.98 0.76 -9.84
CA ASP A 101 -5.80 1.45 -10.84
C ASP A 101 -7.23 1.70 -10.32
N ASN A 102 -8.01 2.45 -11.10
CA ASN A 102 -9.43 2.70 -10.84
C ASN A 102 -10.38 1.82 -11.69
N LEU A 103 -9.89 0.72 -12.27
CA LEU A 103 -10.71 -0.13 -13.17
C LEU A 103 -11.47 -1.23 -12.42
N GLN A 104 -11.00 -1.66 -11.24
CA GLN A 104 -11.52 -2.89 -10.62
C GLN A 104 -12.63 -2.68 -9.56
N HIS A 105 -12.93 -1.45 -9.11
CA HIS A 105 -13.78 -1.25 -7.93
C HIS A 105 -14.92 -0.26 -8.07
N ALA A 106 -16.10 -0.66 -7.59
CA ALA A 106 -17.15 0.27 -7.21
C ALA A 106 -16.67 1.10 -6.00
N ALA A 107 -16.89 2.42 -6.02
CA ALA A 107 -16.57 3.39 -4.96
C ALA A 107 -15.15 4.02 -4.93
N ALA A 108 -14.51 4.21 -6.08
CA ALA A 108 -13.31 5.05 -6.21
C ALA A 108 -12.12 4.65 -5.31
N GLN A 109 -12.06 3.38 -4.88
CA GLN A 109 -10.88 2.84 -4.21
C GLN A 109 -9.86 2.40 -5.27
N LEU A 110 -8.64 2.95 -5.17
CA LEU A 110 -7.49 2.45 -5.89
C LEU A 110 -6.96 1.29 -5.08
N ARG A 111 -7.21 0.06 -5.52
CA ARG A 111 -6.77 -1.10 -4.74
C ARG A 111 -5.26 -1.25 -4.83
N PRO A 112 -4.60 -1.45 -3.69
CA PRO A 112 -3.56 -2.44 -3.60
C PRO A 112 -4.11 -3.59 -2.76
N ASP A 113 -4.54 -4.68 -3.38
CA ASP A 113 -4.48 -5.95 -2.64
C ASP A 113 -2.99 -6.29 -2.57
N PHE A 114 -2.27 -5.85 -1.52
CA PHE A 114 -0.81 -6.06 -1.49
C PHE A 114 -0.45 -7.53 -1.72
N ALA A 115 -1.35 -8.45 -1.36
CA ALA A 115 -1.38 -9.80 -1.90
C ALA A 115 -1.73 -9.77 -3.40
N GLY A 116 -0.70 -9.73 -4.26
CA GLY A 116 -0.85 -9.84 -5.72
C GLY A 116 -0.82 -8.51 -6.49
N SER A 117 -0.67 -7.36 -5.82
CA SER A 117 -0.48 -6.05 -6.50
C SER A 117 0.97 -5.77 -6.91
N ALA A 118 1.90 -6.66 -6.58
CA ALA A 118 3.28 -6.56 -7.04
C ALA A 118 3.38 -7.00 -8.50
N LEU A 119 3.62 -6.05 -9.40
CA LEU A 119 3.83 -6.33 -10.82
C LEU A 119 5.31 -6.33 -11.15
N ALA A 120 5.77 -7.34 -11.87
CA ALA A 120 7.12 -7.34 -12.43
C ALA A 120 7.30 -6.14 -13.36
N THR A 121 8.46 -5.48 -13.29
CA THR A 121 8.80 -4.39 -14.20
C THR A 121 9.64 -4.92 -15.36
N ARG A 122 9.29 -4.51 -16.59
CA ARG A 122 10.05 -4.87 -17.79
C ARG A 122 10.44 -3.62 -18.58
N PRO A 123 11.67 -3.53 -19.10
CA PRO A 123 12.02 -2.52 -20.10
C PRO A 123 11.37 -2.84 -21.46
N SER A 124 11.53 -1.96 -22.46
CA SER A 124 11.01 -2.20 -23.83
C SER A 124 11.63 -3.40 -24.55
N GLY A 125 12.79 -3.88 -24.13
CA GLY A 125 13.44 -5.07 -24.67
C GLY A 125 13.80 -6.03 -23.54
N PHE A 126 13.22 -7.23 -23.50
CA PHE A 126 13.45 -8.20 -22.42
C PHE A 126 13.28 -9.64 -22.90
N SER A 127 13.89 -10.56 -22.15
CA SER A 127 13.74 -12.00 -22.37
C SER A 127 12.84 -12.63 -21.31
N ILE A 128 12.00 -13.58 -21.71
CA ILE A 128 11.19 -14.42 -20.81
C ILE A 128 11.61 -15.87 -20.92
N SER A 129 11.56 -16.59 -19.79
CA SER A 129 11.72 -18.05 -19.78
C SER A 129 10.34 -18.69 -19.78
N LEU A 130 10.14 -19.68 -20.64
CA LEU A 130 8.86 -20.33 -20.83
C LEU A 130 8.81 -21.68 -20.09
N PRO A 131 7.65 -22.06 -19.50
CA PRO A 131 7.50 -23.37 -18.89
C PRO A 131 7.54 -24.50 -19.92
N GLN A 132 7.16 -24.22 -21.17
CA GLN A 132 7.21 -25.14 -22.30
C GLN A 132 7.72 -24.39 -23.54
N PRO A 133 8.56 -25.02 -24.39
CA PRO A 133 9.02 -24.39 -25.62
C PRO A 133 7.87 -23.98 -26.53
N LEU A 134 7.90 -22.75 -27.04
CA LEU A 134 6.92 -22.23 -27.99
C LEU A 134 7.52 -22.18 -29.40
N ALA A 135 6.71 -22.47 -30.42
CA ALA A 135 7.06 -22.42 -31.84
C ALA A 135 5.89 -21.85 -32.65
N ALA A 136 6.17 -20.90 -33.54
CA ALA A 136 5.18 -20.25 -34.42
C ALA A 136 3.89 -19.79 -33.70
N ALA A 137 3.99 -19.37 -32.44
CA ALA A 137 2.85 -18.94 -31.64
C ALA A 137 2.49 -17.49 -31.95
N SER A 138 1.19 -17.17 -32.01
CA SER A 138 0.70 -15.80 -32.08
C SER A 138 0.90 -15.13 -30.72
N LEU A 139 1.59 -13.99 -30.71
CA LEU A 139 1.84 -13.20 -29.50
C LEU A 139 0.96 -11.95 -29.55
N VAL A 140 0.24 -11.68 -28.47
CA VAL A 140 -0.64 -10.51 -28.35
C VAL A 140 -0.36 -9.82 -27.02
N LEU A 141 -0.16 -8.51 -27.06
CA LEU A 141 -0.04 -7.67 -25.88
C LEU A 141 -1.37 -6.93 -25.68
N LEU A 142 -2.00 -7.14 -24.54
CA LEU A 142 -3.22 -6.42 -24.14
C LEU A 142 -2.87 -5.35 -23.11
N ASP A 143 -3.45 -4.16 -23.25
CA ASP A 143 -3.41 -3.14 -22.19
C ASP A 143 -4.36 -3.48 -21.04
N ALA A 144 -4.39 -2.66 -19.98
CA ALA A 144 -5.25 -2.91 -18.83
C ALA A 144 -6.76 -2.82 -19.12
N LEU A 145 -7.16 -2.25 -20.27
CA LEU A 145 -8.54 -2.21 -20.75
C LEU A 145 -8.87 -3.42 -21.65
N GLY A 146 -7.93 -4.36 -21.82
CA GLY A 146 -8.06 -5.53 -22.67
C GLY A 146 -7.95 -5.21 -24.17
N GLN A 147 -7.46 -4.02 -24.54
CA GLN A 147 -7.27 -3.63 -25.94
C GLN A 147 -5.91 -4.09 -26.44
N VAL A 148 -5.83 -4.44 -27.73
CA VAL A 148 -4.57 -4.86 -28.36
C VAL A 148 -3.64 -3.67 -28.50
N ALA A 149 -2.50 -3.73 -27.83
CA ALA A 149 -1.43 -2.72 -27.88
C ALA A 149 -0.29 -3.11 -28.82
N TRP A 150 -0.08 -4.43 -29.04
CA TRP A 150 0.96 -4.96 -29.91
C TRP A 150 0.65 -6.41 -30.31
N GLU A 151 1.08 -6.81 -31.50
CA GLU A 151 0.98 -8.18 -32.01
C GLU A 151 2.32 -8.63 -32.60
N GLY A 152 2.59 -9.94 -32.51
CA GLY A 152 3.79 -10.54 -33.09
C GLY A 152 3.68 -12.05 -33.22
N THR A 153 4.78 -12.70 -33.56
CA THR A 153 4.85 -14.16 -33.69
C THR A 153 6.17 -14.66 -33.12
N SER A 154 6.12 -15.77 -32.38
CA SER A 154 7.35 -16.41 -31.90
C SER A 154 8.11 -17.07 -33.07
N PRO A 155 9.42 -17.34 -32.92
CA PRO A 155 10.19 -18.06 -33.93
C PRO A 155 9.58 -19.42 -34.30
N THR A 156 9.85 -19.88 -35.52
CA THR A 156 9.30 -21.15 -36.05
C THR A 156 9.90 -22.39 -35.39
N LEU A 157 11.14 -22.30 -34.88
CA LEU A 157 11.77 -23.36 -34.12
C LEU A 157 11.36 -23.25 -32.63
N PRO A 158 11.14 -24.39 -31.93
CA PRO A 158 10.82 -24.39 -30.51
C PRO A 158 11.91 -23.70 -29.68
N GLN A 159 11.53 -22.69 -28.89
CA GLN A 159 12.44 -21.99 -27.98
C GLN A 159 11.89 -22.00 -26.55
N ALA A 160 12.77 -22.28 -25.58
CA ALA A 160 12.47 -22.17 -24.14
C ALA A 160 12.59 -20.72 -23.61
N HIS A 161 13.13 -19.82 -24.43
CA HIS A 161 13.26 -18.40 -24.14
C HIS A 161 12.70 -17.58 -25.30
N LEU A 162 12.02 -16.47 -25.00
CA LEU A 162 11.58 -15.51 -26.01
C LEU A 162 12.14 -14.14 -25.71
N ASP A 163 12.75 -13.53 -26.73
CA ASP A 163 13.14 -12.13 -26.72
C ASP A 163 12.00 -11.28 -27.26
N ILE A 164 11.54 -10.34 -26.44
CA ILE A 164 10.41 -9.46 -26.73
C ILE A 164 10.92 -8.03 -26.87
N VAL A 165 10.54 -7.36 -27.96
CA VAL A 165 10.88 -5.96 -28.24
C VAL A 165 9.59 -5.17 -28.51
N LEU A 166 9.22 -4.30 -27.57
CA LEU A 166 8.00 -3.48 -27.56
C LEU A 166 8.30 -2.02 -27.92
N SER A 167 9.00 -1.81 -29.04
CA SER A 167 9.34 -0.47 -29.54
C SER A 167 8.08 0.33 -29.84
N GLY A 168 7.94 1.51 -29.23
CA GLY A 168 6.80 2.41 -29.44
C GLY A 168 5.59 2.12 -28.54
N VAL A 169 5.60 1.03 -27.77
CA VAL A 169 4.57 0.78 -26.76
C VAL A 169 4.83 1.69 -25.55
N PRO A 170 3.85 2.49 -25.11
CA PRO A 170 4.02 3.41 -23.98
C PRO A 170 4.13 2.63 -22.65
N SER A 171 4.71 3.26 -21.62
CA SER A 171 4.71 2.68 -20.27
C SER A 171 3.27 2.43 -19.78
N GLY A 172 3.08 1.38 -19.00
CA GLY A 172 1.77 0.98 -18.48
C GLY A 172 1.73 -0.49 -18.05
N ARG A 173 0.58 -0.95 -17.55
CA ARG A 173 0.34 -2.38 -17.28
C ARG A 173 -0.11 -3.09 -18.55
N TYR A 174 0.47 -4.27 -18.80
CA TYR A 174 0.14 -5.11 -19.94
C TYR A 174 0.11 -6.58 -19.57
N ALA A 175 -0.73 -7.32 -20.28
CA ALA A 175 -0.73 -8.77 -20.31
C ALA A 175 -0.20 -9.27 -21.67
N LEU A 176 0.84 -10.09 -21.66
CA LEU A 176 1.35 -10.79 -22.85
C LEU A 176 0.70 -12.18 -22.92
N LEU A 177 0.09 -12.48 -24.05
CA LEU A 177 -0.55 -13.76 -24.34
C LEU A 177 0.18 -14.46 -25.50
N ALA A 178 0.25 -15.79 -25.45
CA ALA A 178 0.62 -16.64 -26.58
C ALA A 178 -0.53 -17.58 -26.93
N ASN A 179 -1.03 -17.53 -28.17
CA ASN A 179 -2.20 -18.29 -28.61
C ASN A 179 -3.39 -18.13 -27.64
N ALA A 180 -3.65 -16.89 -27.20
CA ALA A 180 -4.66 -16.53 -26.20
C ALA A 180 -4.43 -17.07 -24.77
N VAL A 181 -3.29 -17.72 -24.48
CA VAL A 181 -2.90 -18.15 -23.13
C VAL A 181 -2.03 -17.08 -22.48
N PRO A 182 -2.37 -16.57 -21.27
CA PRO A 182 -1.53 -15.62 -20.55
C PRO A 182 -0.13 -16.17 -20.26
N LEU A 183 0.89 -15.41 -20.67
CA LEU A 183 2.30 -15.71 -20.38
C LEU A 183 2.86 -14.82 -19.26
N LEU A 184 2.51 -13.53 -19.27
CA LEU A 184 3.09 -12.55 -18.35
C LEU A 184 2.12 -11.39 -18.12
N ASP A 185 1.96 -10.99 -16.85
CA ASP A 185 1.36 -9.71 -16.45
C ASP A 185 2.46 -8.85 -15.84
N PHE A 186 2.64 -7.63 -16.37
CA PHE A 186 3.79 -6.80 -16.03
C PHE A 186 3.52 -5.32 -16.24
N TYR A 187 4.34 -4.49 -15.60
CA TYR A 187 4.42 -3.07 -15.89
C TYR A 187 5.59 -2.80 -16.86
N LEU A 188 5.27 -2.29 -18.05
CA LEU A 188 6.25 -1.83 -19.02
C LEU A 188 6.78 -0.46 -18.59
N GLN A 189 8.08 -0.37 -18.40
CA GLN A 189 8.81 0.88 -18.19
C GLN A 189 9.60 1.21 -19.46
N ALA A 190 8.99 1.99 -20.35
CA ALA A 190 9.56 2.27 -21.67
C ALA A 190 10.85 3.11 -21.64
N GLN A 191 11.07 3.87 -20.56
CA GLN A 191 12.27 4.67 -20.36
C GLN A 191 13.00 4.27 -19.06
N PRO A 192 14.33 4.09 -19.10
CA PRO A 192 15.10 3.77 -17.90
C PRO A 192 14.98 4.91 -16.88
N GLY A 193 14.89 4.55 -15.61
CA GLY A 193 14.72 5.49 -14.51
C GLY A 193 14.79 4.81 -13.14
N PRO A 194 14.86 5.58 -12.05
CA PRO A 194 14.85 5.02 -10.70
C PRO A 194 13.59 4.19 -10.49
N ARG A 195 13.74 3.06 -9.78
CA ARG A 195 12.62 2.17 -9.48
C ARG A 195 11.63 2.90 -8.57
N PRO A 196 10.38 3.13 -9.01
CA PRO A 196 9.39 3.74 -8.15
C PRO A 196 8.96 2.74 -7.05
N PHE A 197 8.47 3.25 -5.92
CA PHE A 197 7.83 2.40 -4.92
C PHE A 197 6.55 1.78 -5.51
N GLY A 198 5.78 2.57 -6.25
CA GLY A 198 4.60 2.09 -6.97
C GLY A 198 4.17 3.04 -8.08
N VAL A 199 3.11 2.65 -8.79
CA VAL A 199 2.44 3.44 -9.82
C VAL A 199 0.94 3.41 -9.55
N LEU A 200 0.31 4.59 -9.56
CA LEU A 200 -1.14 4.73 -9.61
C LEU A 200 -1.54 5.09 -11.04
N ALA A 201 -2.31 4.24 -11.70
CA ALA A 201 -2.83 4.46 -13.03
C ALA A 201 -4.30 4.91 -12.95
N ILE A 202 -4.57 6.19 -13.22
CA ILE A 202 -5.94 6.69 -13.28
C ILE A 202 -6.39 6.68 -14.72
N TYR A 203 -7.37 5.84 -15.06
CA TYR A 203 -8.09 5.90 -16.33
C TYR A 203 -9.15 7.00 -16.19
N PRO A 204 -8.96 8.20 -16.75
CA PRO A 204 -9.85 9.31 -16.46
C PRO A 204 -11.22 9.16 -17.11
N GLY A 205 -11.39 8.36 -18.17
CA GLY A 205 -12.67 8.23 -18.88
C GLY A 205 -12.65 8.91 -20.25
N GLY A 206 -13.68 9.71 -20.54
CA GLY A 206 -13.94 10.21 -21.89
C GLY A 206 -14.52 9.13 -22.81
N PRO A 207 -14.86 9.45 -24.07
CA PRO A 207 -15.58 8.57 -24.98
C PRO A 207 -14.89 7.24 -25.27
N ARG A 208 -13.56 7.15 -25.15
CA ARG A 208 -12.80 5.91 -25.42
C ARG A 208 -12.69 4.97 -24.22
N GLN A 209 -12.63 5.49 -23.00
CA GLN A 209 -12.41 4.68 -21.80
C GLN A 209 -13.70 4.49 -21.00
N ALA A 210 -14.53 5.53 -20.85
CA ALA A 210 -15.72 5.50 -19.99
C ALA A 210 -16.69 4.34 -20.25
N PRO A 211 -16.93 3.89 -21.50
CA PRO A 211 -17.80 2.73 -21.76
C PRO A 211 -17.31 1.41 -21.15
N TRP A 212 -16.01 1.30 -20.87
CA TRP A 212 -15.36 0.09 -20.35
C TRP A 212 -15.10 0.17 -18.85
N MET A 213 -15.47 1.28 -18.20
CA MET A 213 -15.19 1.53 -16.80
C MET A 213 -16.41 1.24 -15.92
N PRO A 214 -16.22 0.80 -14.67
CA PRO A 214 -17.30 0.73 -13.69
C PRO A 214 -17.87 2.13 -13.40
N GLY A 215 -19.19 2.23 -13.15
CA GLY A 215 -19.92 3.50 -13.22
C GLY A 215 -19.42 4.65 -12.34
N ALA A 216 -18.84 4.38 -11.15
CA ALA A 216 -18.32 5.42 -10.25
C ALA A 216 -16.85 5.77 -10.48
N CYS A 217 -16.19 5.14 -11.46
CA CYS A 217 -14.76 5.25 -11.70
C CYS A 217 -14.31 6.35 -12.67
N PRO A 218 -15.07 6.84 -13.67
CA PRO A 218 -14.56 7.86 -14.56
C PRO A 218 -14.48 9.23 -13.87
N ALA A 219 -13.38 9.95 -14.10
CA ALA A 219 -13.23 11.34 -13.71
C ALA A 219 -13.73 12.33 -14.78
N ILE A 220 -13.85 11.84 -16.02
CA ILE A 220 -14.34 12.54 -17.20
C ILE A 220 -15.44 11.66 -17.81
N GLY A 221 -16.65 12.18 -17.89
CA GLY A 221 -17.79 11.50 -18.52
C GLY A 221 -17.55 11.24 -20.01
N ALA A 222 -18.36 10.36 -20.61
CA ALA A 222 -18.32 10.11 -22.06
C ALA A 222 -18.65 11.38 -22.88
N ASP A 223 -19.35 12.35 -22.27
CA ASP A 223 -19.66 13.67 -22.82
C ASP A 223 -18.53 14.71 -22.59
N GLY A 224 -17.42 14.30 -21.99
CA GLY A 224 -16.26 15.15 -21.74
C GLY A 224 -16.38 16.07 -20.53
N ARG A 225 -17.40 15.90 -19.67
CA ARG A 225 -17.56 16.70 -18.44
C ARG A 225 -16.75 16.11 -17.27
N ALA A 226 -16.19 16.97 -16.43
CA ALA A 226 -15.55 16.56 -15.18
C ALA A 226 -16.57 16.03 -14.16
N LEU A 227 -16.27 14.90 -13.53
CA LEU A 227 -17.12 14.23 -12.54
C LEU A 227 -16.59 14.35 -11.10
N ASN A 228 -15.34 14.78 -10.91
CA ASN A 228 -14.74 15.05 -9.60
C ASN A 228 -14.75 13.90 -8.58
N PRO A 229 -14.45 12.63 -8.96
CA PRO A 229 -14.32 11.58 -7.98
C PRO A 229 -13.12 11.82 -7.06
N GLN A 230 -13.23 11.29 -5.84
CA GLN A 230 -12.13 11.22 -4.89
C GLN A 230 -11.61 9.80 -4.84
N TYR A 231 -10.43 9.58 -5.39
CA TYR A 231 -9.76 8.30 -5.36
C TYR A 231 -8.99 8.11 -4.06
N THR A 232 -9.06 6.91 -3.49
CA THR A 232 -8.33 6.58 -2.26
C THR A 232 -7.37 5.43 -2.50
N PHE A 233 -6.08 5.65 -2.26
CA PHE A 233 -5.04 4.63 -2.22
C PHE A 233 -4.68 4.35 -0.75
N ALA A 234 -5.13 3.22 -0.20
CA ALA A 234 -4.92 2.91 1.21
C ALA A 234 -3.85 1.83 1.40
N LEU A 235 -2.84 2.13 2.21
CA LEU A 235 -1.91 1.16 2.75
C LEU A 235 -2.48 0.57 4.05
N ALA A 236 -2.45 -0.75 4.18
CA ALA A 236 -2.83 -1.41 5.43
C ALA A 236 -1.66 -1.33 6.44
N PRO A 237 -1.92 -1.13 7.74
CA PRO A 237 -0.88 -1.14 8.74
C PRO A 237 -0.44 -2.58 9.03
N ARG A 238 0.84 -2.78 9.30
CA ARG A 238 1.33 -4.05 9.85
C ARG A 238 0.73 -4.24 11.25
N ALA A 239 0.26 -5.45 11.54
CA ALA A 239 -0.35 -5.81 12.82
C ALA A 239 0.39 -6.98 13.48
N PRO A 240 1.66 -6.78 13.93
CA PRO A 240 2.43 -7.82 14.58
C PRO A 240 1.82 -8.21 15.92
N ARG A 241 2.16 -9.40 16.43
CA ARG A 241 1.89 -9.73 17.83
C ARG A 241 2.96 -9.08 18.71
N TRP A 242 2.56 -8.44 19.80
CA TRP A 242 3.47 -7.66 20.63
C TRP A 242 3.94 -8.47 21.81
N ARG A 243 5.23 -8.40 22.13
CA ARG A 243 5.83 -9.13 23.23
C ARG A 243 6.71 -8.19 24.06
N TYR A 244 6.29 -7.93 25.29
CA TYR A 244 7.04 -7.12 26.25
C TYR A 244 7.92 -8.02 27.11
N HIS A 245 9.23 -7.76 27.11
CA HIS A 245 10.20 -8.36 28.03
C HIS A 245 10.52 -7.35 29.12
N ILE A 246 9.98 -7.56 30.31
CA ILE A 246 10.14 -6.65 31.44
C ILE A 246 11.21 -7.17 32.39
N HIS A 247 12.33 -6.45 32.47
CA HIS A 247 13.41 -6.69 33.39
C HIS A 247 13.26 -5.75 34.60
N SER A 248 13.08 -6.30 35.79
CA SER A 248 13.14 -5.53 37.03
C SER A 248 13.93 -6.28 38.08
N GLN A 249 14.80 -5.55 38.79
CA GLN A 249 15.60 -6.09 39.90
C GLN A 249 14.84 -6.05 41.23
N HIS A 250 13.80 -5.20 41.32
CA HIS A 250 13.13 -4.87 42.58
C HIS A 250 11.65 -5.23 42.60
N LEU A 251 11.03 -5.46 41.43
CA LEU A 251 9.61 -5.77 41.33
C LEU A 251 9.39 -7.24 40.96
N ASN A 252 8.71 -7.98 41.82
CA ASN A 252 8.13 -9.27 41.45
C ASN A 252 6.82 -9.02 40.69
N LEU A 253 6.82 -9.37 39.40
CA LEU A 253 5.69 -9.12 38.50
C LEU A 253 4.71 -10.30 38.38
N GLY A 254 4.85 -11.37 39.18
CA GLY A 254 4.08 -12.61 39.02
C GLY A 254 2.57 -12.51 39.19
N ASN A 255 2.08 -11.43 39.80
CA ASN A 255 0.64 -11.13 39.89
C ASN A 255 0.23 -9.89 39.09
N TRP A 256 1.14 -9.28 38.32
CA TRP A 256 0.82 -8.13 37.51
C TRP A 256 0.15 -8.54 36.20
N GLN A 257 -0.66 -7.64 35.67
CA GLN A 257 -1.35 -7.81 34.40
C GLN A 257 -1.03 -6.63 33.50
N LEU A 258 -0.74 -6.93 32.23
CA LEU A 258 -0.64 -5.92 31.20
C LEU A 258 -2.04 -5.69 30.60
N GLN A 259 -2.52 -4.46 30.70
CA GLN A 259 -3.83 -4.05 30.20
C GLN A 259 -3.69 -2.88 29.23
N ALA A 260 -4.55 -2.85 28.22
CA ALA A 260 -4.72 -1.66 27.38
C ALA A 260 -5.73 -0.73 28.03
N CYS A 261 -5.37 0.54 28.21
CA CYS A 261 -6.21 1.55 28.84
C CYS A 261 -6.51 2.68 27.84
N ALA A 262 -7.73 3.23 27.89
CA ALA A 262 -8.06 4.42 27.12
C ALA A 262 -7.29 5.65 27.66
N PRO A 263 -6.97 6.65 26.81
CA PRO A 263 -6.22 7.85 27.23
C PRO A 263 -6.85 8.62 28.38
N ALA A 264 -8.19 8.61 28.46
CA ALA A 264 -8.96 9.29 29.51
C ALA A 264 -9.13 8.48 30.81
N GLY A 265 -8.43 7.36 30.98
CA GLY A 265 -8.50 6.53 32.19
C GLY A 265 -9.80 5.76 32.38
N GLY A 266 -10.63 5.65 31.33
CA GLY A 266 -11.88 4.90 31.34
C GLY A 266 -11.69 3.38 31.19
N THR A 267 -12.80 2.65 31.35
CA THR A 267 -12.89 1.20 31.10
C THR A 267 -12.31 0.87 29.72
N PRO A 268 -11.53 -0.23 29.57
CA PRO A 268 -11.04 -0.64 28.26
C PRO A 268 -12.20 -0.76 27.26
N PRO A 269 -12.14 -0.09 26.09
CA PRO A 269 -13.12 -0.27 25.05
C PRO A 269 -13.29 -1.74 24.67
N SER A 270 -14.47 -2.10 24.17
CA SER A 270 -14.69 -3.42 23.54
C SER A 270 -13.64 -3.66 22.46
N GLY A 271 -13.00 -4.84 22.45
CA GLY A 271 -11.91 -5.17 21.52
C GLY A 271 -10.51 -4.80 22.00
N ALA A 272 -10.34 -4.40 23.26
CA ALA A 272 -9.04 -4.15 23.85
C ALA A 272 -8.09 -5.36 23.70
N PRO A 273 -6.80 -5.13 23.42
CA PRO A 273 -5.79 -6.18 23.38
C PRO A 273 -5.76 -6.98 24.68
N VAL A 274 -5.74 -8.31 24.55
CA VAL A 274 -5.51 -9.23 25.67
C VAL A 274 -4.07 -9.69 25.65
N PHE A 275 -3.39 -9.57 26.80
CA PHE A 275 -2.03 -10.07 26.98
C PHE A 275 -2.02 -11.32 27.86
N THR A 276 -1.10 -12.23 27.54
CA THR A 276 -0.82 -13.43 28.35
C THR A 276 0.58 -13.31 28.91
N CYS A 277 0.74 -13.51 30.21
CA CYS A 277 2.06 -13.58 30.83
C CYS A 277 2.62 -15.00 30.63
N THR A 278 3.75 -15.11 29.94
CA THR A 278 4.45 -16.37 29.68
C THR A 278 5.77 -16.44 30.48
N ASN A 279 5.67 -16.32 31.80
CA ASN A 279 6.68 -16.81 32.76
C ASN A 279 6.14 -16.86 34.20
N PRO A 280 5.09 -17.64 34.50
CA PRO A 280 4.55 -17.68 35.88
C PRO A 280 5.42 -18.50 36.85
N GLN A 281 6.42 -19.25 36.37
CA GLN A 281 7.13 -20.26 37.19
C GLN A 281 8.59 -19.92 37.56
N ALA A 282 9.27 -18.97 36.91
CA ALA A 282 10.59 -18.52 37.36
C ALA A 282 10.47 -17.18 38.08
N GLN A 283 10.86 -17.12 39.36
CA GLN A 283 11.00 -15.86 40.13
C GLN A 283 12.14 -14.95 39.62
N GLN A 284 12.55 -15.11 38.35
CA GLN A 284 13.67 -14.41 37.75
C GLN A 284 13.25 -13.77 36.42
N PRO A 285 13.63 -12.50 36.19
CA PRO A 285 13.33 -11.78 34.95
C PRO A 285 14.05 -12.41 33.72
N PRO A 286 13.57 -12.16 32.49
CA PRO A 286 12.46 -11.27 32.15
C PRO A 286 11.07 -11.85 32.38
N TRP A 287 10.13 -10.97 32.70
CA TRP A 287 8.70 -11.26 32.65
C TRP A 287 8.18 -10.95 31.26
N THR A 288 7.60 -11.95 30.60
CA THR A 288 7.15 -11.81 29.21
C THR A 288 5.63 -11.66 29.15
N PHE A 289 5.16 -10.58 28.53
CA PHE A 289 3.74 -10.35 28.25
C PHE A 289 3.50 -10.29 26.74
N GLU A 290 2.72 -11.22 26.21
CA GLU A 290 2.49 -11.36 24.77
C GLU A 290 1.02 -11.11 24.41
N SER A 291 0.77 -10.32 23.36
CA SER A 291 -0.59 -10.07 22.86
C SER A 291 -1.16 -11.31 22.19
N ARG A 292 -2.42 -11.62 22.45
CA ARG A 292 -3.14 -12.75 21.81
C ARG A 292 -3.50 -12.49 20.36
N GLN A 293 -3.52 -11.23 19.96
CA GLN A 293 -3.87 -10.78 18.61
C GLN A 293 -2.79 -9.86 18.05
N GLY A 294 -2.76 -9.75 16.72
CA GLY A 294 -1.97 -8.74 16.04
C GLY A 294 -2.48 -7.34 16.38
N LEU A 295 -1.56 -6.43 16.67
CA LEU A 295 -1.87 -5.05 17.02
C LEU A 295 -1.27 -4.12 15.98
N ALA A 296 -2.14 -3.44 15.24
CA ALA A 296 -1.75 -2.48 14.22
C ALA A 296 -0.83 -1.41 14.81
N LEU A 297 0.28 -1.16 14.11
CA LEU A 297 1.21 -0.10 14.46
C LEU A 297 0.58 1.28 14.19
N ALA A 298 0.85 2.23 15.09
CA ALA A 298 0.41 3.61 15.01
C ALA A 298 1.54 4.58 15.39
N GLN A 299 1.59 5.74 14.74
CA GLN A 299 2.58 6.79 15.04
C GLN A 299 2.36 7.36 16.45
N ALA A 300 1.10 7.57 16.80
CA ALA A 300 0.66 7.93 18.13
C ALA A 300 -0.60 7.10 18.40
N PRO A 301 -0.61 6.20 19.40
CA PRO A 301 -1.81 5.43 19.68
C PRO A 301 -2.90 6.37 20.21
N ALA A 302 -3.82 6.75 19.33
CA ALA A 302 -4.93 7.65 19.67
C ALA A 302 -5.91 7.02 20.67
N THR A 303 -5.90 5.68 20.78
CA THR A 303 -6.93 4.91 21.48
C THR A 303 -6.43 4.13 22.69
N TRP A 304 -5.12 3.86 22.83
CA TRP A 304 -4.61 2.97 23.88
C TRP A 304 -3.27 3.40 24.45
N HIS A 305 -3.10 3.22 25.76
CA HIS A 305 -1.81 3.12 26.41
C HIS A 305 -1.72 1.79 27.15
N PHE A 306 -0.54 1.17 27.12
CA PHE A 306 -0.31 -0.10 27.77
C PHE A 306 0.14 0.15 29.22
N MET A 307 -0.55 -0.47 30.15
CA MET A 307 -0.33 -0.28 31.57
C MET A 307 -0.11 -1.63 32.25
N LEU A 308 1.04 -1.76 32.91
CA LEU A 308 1.26 -2.82 33.87
C LEU A 308 0.53 -2.44 35.15
N THR A 309 -0.41 -3.28 35.57
CA THR A 309 -1.27 -3.04 36.73
C THR A 309 -1.19 -4.22 37.69
N ARG A 310 -1.16 -3.94 38.99
CA ARG A 310 -1.31 -4.97 40.02
C ARG A 310 -2.77 -5.04 40.46
N PRO A 311 -3.45 -6.19 40.34
CA PRO A 311 -4.81 -6.34 40.84
C PRO A 311 -4.84 -6.07 42.35
N PRO A 312 -5.91 -5.47 42.88
CA PRO A 312 -6.01 -5.19 44.30
C PRO A 312 -5.93 -6.50 45.09
N SER A 313 -5.03 -6.54 46.07
CA SER A 313 -4.93 -7.66 47.01
C SER A 313 -6.22 -7.74 47.82
N ALA A 314 -6.93 -8.87 47.74
CA ALA A 314 -8.10 -9.14 48.57
C ALA A 314 -7.73 -8.92 50.04
N GLY A 315 -8.30 -7.90 50.69
CA GLY A 315 -8.14 -7.67 52.14
C GLY A 315 -7.55 -6.32 52.58
N ARG A 316 -7.07 -5.44 51.68
CA ARG A 316 -6.78 -4.03 52.04
C ARG A 316 -7.87 -3.12 51.50
N GLY A 317 -8.41 -2.27 52.37
CA GLY A 317 -9.50 -1.35 52.07
C GLY A 317 -9.35 -0.61 50.74
N THR A 318 -10.49 -0.31 50.14
CA THR A 318 -10.79 0.21 48.80
C THR A 318 -10.13 1.57 48.44
N ARG A 319 -8.83 1.76 48.71
CA ARG A 319 -8.06 2.79 48.02
C ARG A 319 -7.78 2.28 46.61
N SER A 320 -8.59 2.79 45.68
CA SER A 320 -8.64 2.44 44.28
C SER A 320 -7.28 2.63 43.58
N GLY A 321 -6.74 1.51 43.08
CA GLY A 321 -5.62 1.49 42.13
C GLY A 321 -4.31 1.06 42.77
N GLY A 322 -3.90 -0.18 42.52
CA GLY A 322 -2.51 -0.59 42.74
C GLY A 322 -1.53 0.24 41.89
N PRO A 323 -0.21 0.05 42.06
CA PRO A 323 0.79 0.73 41.24
C PRO A 323 0.54 0.44 39.76
N LYS A 324 0.78 1.48 38.96
CA LYS A 324 0.50 1.53 37.53
C LYS A 324 1.75 1.99 36.81
N ILE A 325 2.27 1.18 35.91
CA ILE A 325 3.47 1.51 35.11
C ILE A 325 3.06 1.60 33.65
N ARG A 326 3.24 2.77 33.03
CA ARG A 326 2.98 2.95 31.61
C ARG A 326 4.13 2.34 30.81
N LEU A 327 3.80 1.43 29.91
CA LEU A 327 4.77 0.80 29.01
C LEU A 327 4.87 1.57 27.68
N PRO A 328 6.03 1.52 27.01
CA PRO A 328 6.20 2.12 25.70
C PRO A 328 5.32 1.45 24.64
N TYR A 329 5.08 2.18 23.55
CA TYR A 329 4.37 1.70 22.37
C TYR A 329 5.39 1.48 21.24
N ALA A 330 5.27 0.40 20.47
CA ALA A 330 6.11 0.20 19.29
C ALA A 330 5.78 1.23 18.21
N SER A 331 6.56 2.31 18.11
CA SER A 331 6.48 3.26 17.00
C SER A 331 7.33 2.77 15.83
N GLY A 332 6.95 3.10 14.59
CA GLY A 332 7.67 2.70 13.38
C GLY A 332 9.16 3.07 13.40
N ALA A 333 9.51 4.23 13.96
CA ALA A 333 10.90 4.71 14.08
C ALA A 333 11.75 3.93 15.12
N ALA A 334 11.12 3.10 15.96
CA ALA A 334 11.78 2.28 16.97
C ALA A 334 11.84 0.80 16.57
N LEU A 335 11.30 0.44 15.40
CA LEU A 335 11.32 -0.92 14.88
C LEU A 335 12.64 -1.14 14.16
N VAL A 336 13.54 -1.91 14.79
CA VAL A 336 14.63 -2.56 14.07
C VAL A 336 14.07 -3.87 13.53
N GLN A 337 13.94 -3.96 12.21
CA GLN A 337 13.52 -5.20 11.59
C GLN A 337 14.68 -6.20 11.61
N VAL A 338 14.43 -7.38 12.15
CA VAL A 338 15.29 -8.55 11.99
C VAL A 338 14.60 -9.44 10.96
N ASP A 339 15.24 -9.61 9.81
CA ASP A 339 14.74 -10.50 8.75
C ASP A 339 14.75 -11.96 9.26
N ASP A 340 13.78 -12.75 8.76
CA ASP A 340 13.59 -14.19 9.00
C ASP A 340 12.97 -14.64 10.33
N ASP A 341 11.76 -14.17 10.67
CA ASP A 341 10.90 -14.91 11.61
C ASP A 341 9.73 -15.62 10.90
N PRO A 342 9.82 -16.94 10.64
CA PRO A 342 8.73 -17.74 10.07
C PRO A 342 7.55 -17.93 11.02
N LEU A 343 7.65 -17.52 12.29
CA LEU A 343 6.61 -17.71 13.32
C LEU A 343 5.57 -16.59 13.40
N GLY A 344 5.55 -15.69 12.43
CA GLY A 344 4.51 -14.66 12.32
C GLY A 344 4.84 -13.43 13.16
N GLY A 345 5.74 -12.60 12.62
CA GLY A 345 5.82 -11.16 12.89
C GLY A 345 5.58 -10.75 14.34
N LEU A 346 6.43 -11.21 15.26
CA LEU A 346 6.46 -10.69 16.62
C LEU A 346 7.16 -9.33 16.65
N SER A 347 6.75 -8.47 17.57
CA SER A 347 7.45 -7.22 17.88
C SER A 347 7.86 -7.24 19.34
N ASP A 348 9.17 -7.38 19.56
CA ASP A 348 9.78 -7.45 20.88
C ASP A 348 10.07 -6.06 21.44
N ILE A 349 9.65 -5.83 22.68
CA ILE A 349 9.82 -4.57 23.39
C ILE A 349 10.49 -4.87 24.73
N PHE A 350 11.71 -4.39 24.91
CA PHE A 350 12.45 -4.57 26.16
C PHE A 350 12.25 -3.37 27.07
N VAL A 351 11.81 -3.62 28.30
CA VAL A 351 11.54 -2.60 29.32
C VAL A 351 12.37 -2.90 30.56
N TYR A 352 13.13 -1.91 31.02
CA TYR A 352 13.94 -1.99 32.24
C TYR A 352 13.33 -1.08 33.31
N LEU A 353 12.94 -1.65 34.45
CA LEU A 353 12.23 -0.99 35.56
C LEU A 353 13.03 -0.97 36.85
#